data_AF-A0A522E696-F1
#
_entry.id   AF-A0A522E696-F1
#
_cell.length_a   1.000
_cell.length_b   1.000
_cell.length_c   1.000
_cell.angle_alpha   90.00
_cell.angle_beta   90.00
_cell.angle_gamma   90.00
#
_symmetry.space_group_name_H-M   'P 1'
#
loop_
_entity.id
_entity.type
_entity.pdbx_description
1 polymer ?
#
loop_
_entity_poly.entity_id
_entity_poly.type
_entity_poly.pdbx_seq_one_letter_code
_entity_poly.pdbx_strand_id
1 'polypeptide(L)'
;MSSQEEFEKSAKAIGERLALLLVAADLPEDVKTGFAAMIPEMTPEQLDRLMAILEANISDTSAKQEAELHNAVQNAQAVYESQRQVAEEKAMAELDEIETILKAG
;
A
#
# COMPACT_ATOMS: atom_id res chain seq x y z
N MET A 1 1.53 -1.81 -43.38
CA MET A 1 0.38 -1.85 -42.47
C MET A 1 -0.56 -0.76 -42.89
N SER A 2 -1.87 -1.02 -42.87
CA SER A 2 -2.86 0.00 -43.21
C SER A 2 -3.06 0.96 -42.02
N SER A 3 -3.49 2.20 -42.26
CA SER A 3 -3.77 3.15 -41.16
C SER A 3 -4.83 2.64 -40.18
N GLN A 4 -5.69 1.74 -40.62
CA GLN A 4 -6.72 1.12 -39.80
C GLN A 4 -6.14 0.11 -38.80
N GLU A 5 -5.15 -0.69 -39.22
CA GLU A 5 -4.45 -1.61 -38.31
C GLU A 5 -3.65 -0.87 -37.23
N GLU A 6 -3.03 0.26 -37.59
CA GLU A 6 -2.32 1.10 -36.62
C GLU A 6 -3.28 1.74 -35.60
N PHE A 7 -4.45 2.17 -36.06
CA PHE A 7 -5.48 2.73 -35.20
C PHE A 7 -6.04 1.69 -34.23
N GLU A 8 -6.42 0.50 -34.70
CA GLU A 8 -6.93 -0.58 -33.85
C GLU A 8 -5.91 -1.02 -32.80
N LYS A 9 -4.63 -1.12 -33.18
CA LYS A 9 -3.56 -1.45 -32.25
C LYS A 9 -3.39 -0.39 -31.16
N SER A 10 -3.48 0.89 -31.53
CA SER A 10 -3.39 2.00 -30.58
C SER A 10 -4.58 2.03 -29.62
N ALA A 11 -5.81 1.90 -30.14
CA ALA A 11 -7.02 1.87 -29.34
C ALA A 11 -7.01 0.71 -28.33
N LYS A 12 -6.55 -0.47 -28.77
CA LYS A 12 -6.42 -1.64 -27.91
C LYS A 12 -5.41 -1.39 -26.76
N ALA A 13 -4.25 -0.82 -27.07
CA ALA A 13 -3.23 -0.53 -26.06
C ALA A 13 -3.72 0.48 -25.02
N ILE A 14 -4.46 1.51 -25.45
CA ILE A 14 -5.08 2.50 -24.55
C ILE A 14 -6.13 1.82 -23.65
N GLY A 15 -7.00 0.99 -24.24
CA GLY A 15 -8.03 0.26 -23.49
C GLY A 15 -7.44 -0.69 -22.44
N GLU A 16 -6.40 -1.45 -22.79
CA GLU A 16 -5.70 -2.35 -21.87
C GLU A 16 -5.07 -1.59 -20.70
N ARG A 17 -4.39 -0.47 -20.98
CA ARG A 17 -3.79 0.37 -19.93
C ARG A 17 -4.86 0.94 -19.00
N LEU A 18 -5.95 1.46 -19.55
CA LEU A 18 -7.03 2.05 -18.77
C LEU A 18 -7.72 1.01 -17.87
N ALA A 19 -7.94 -0.21 -18.38
CA ALA A 19 -8.47 -1.31 -17.58
C ALA A 19 -7.54 -1.68 -16.42
N LEU A 20 -6.23 -1.76 -16.67
CA LEU A 20 -5.23 -2.01 -15.62
C LEU A 20 -5.29 -0.93 -14.53
N LEU A 21 -5.33 0.34 -14.93
CA LEU A 21 -5.38 1.48 -14.02
C LEU A 21 -6.66 1.49 -13.17
N LEU A 22 -7.82 1.19 -13.77
CA LEU A 22 -9.08 1.08 -13.02
C LEU A 22 -9.07 -0.05 -12.00
N VAL A 23 -8.50 -1.20 -12.35
CA VAL A 23 -8.38 -2.33 -11.41
C VAL A 23 -7.44 -1.98 -10.26
N ALA A 24 -6.29 -1.38 -10.56
CA ALA A 24 -5.26 -1.04 -9.59
C ALA A 24 -5.60 0.17 -8.71
N ALA A 25 -6.47 1.06 -9.16
CA ALA A 25 -6.87 2.24 -8.39
C ALA A 25 -7.58 1.84 -7.09
N ASP A 26 -7.25 2.54 -6.00
CA ASP A 26 -7.91 2.39 -4.71
C ASP A 26 -9.18 3.26 -4.70
N LEU A 27 -10.17 2.79 -5.45
CA LEU A 27 -11.47 3.40 -5.62
C LEU A 27 -12.58 2.40 -5.30
N PRO A 28 -13.72 2.85 -4.77
CA PRO A 28 -14.91 2.03 -4.63
C PRO A 28 -15.37 1.41 -5.95
N GLU A 29 -15.93 0.19 -5.90
CA GLU A 29 -16.30 -0.58 -7.10
C GLU A 29 -17.43 0.08 -7.92
N ASP A 30 -18.34 0.79 -7.26
CA ASP A 30 -19.37 1.60 -7.89
C ASP A 30 -18.77 2.79 -8.66
N VAL A 31 -17.72 3.41 -8.12
CA VAL A 31 -16.98 4.47 -8.80
C VAL A 31 -16.22 3.92 -10.01
N LYS A 32 -15.54 2.77 -9.88
CA LYS A 32 -14.87 2.08 -11.00
C LYS A 32 -15.86 1.74 -12.11
N THR A 33 -17.03 1.22 -11.75
CA THR A 33 -18.10 0.88 -12.70
C THR A 33 -18.65 2.13 -13.39
N GLY A 34 -18.81 3.24 -12.66
CA GLY A 34 -19.21 4.52 -13.21
C GLY A 34 -18.23 5.04 -14.26
N PHE A 35 -16.93 5.00 -13.96
CA PHE A 35 -15.91 5.37 -14.96
C PHE A 35 -15.94 4.45 -16.17
N ALA A 36 -16.01 3.13 -15.97
CA ALA A 36 -16.06 2.16 -17.06
C ALA A 36 -17.24 2.40 -18.01
N ALA A 37 -18.41 2.78 -17.47
CA ALA A 37 -19.60 3.11 -18.24
C ALA A 37 -19.46 4.41 -19.07
N MET A 38 -18.61 5.35 -18.64
CA MET A 38 -18.43 6.64 -19.31
C MET A 38 -17.35 6.62 -20.41
N ILE A 39 -16.44 5.63 -20.40
CA ILE A 39 -15.34 5.50 -21.37
C ILE A 39 -15.80 5.63 -22.84
N PRO A 40 -16.90 4.99 -23.29
CA PRO A 40 -17.32 5.06 -24.69
C PRO A 40 -17.71 6.48 -25.15
N GLU A 41 -18.12 7.34 -24.21
CA GLU A 41 -18.58 8.71 -24.47
C GLU A 41 -17.45 9.74 -24.31
N MET A 42 -16.25 9.31 -23.93
CA MET A 42 -15.12 10.20 -23.67
C MET A 42 -14.32 10.51 -24.94
N THR A 43 -13.87 11.76 -25.06
CA THR A 43 -12.87 12.13 -26.06
C THR A 43 -11.49 11.57 -25.69
N PRO A 44 -10.56 11.43 -26.64
CA PRO A 44 -9.19 10.99 -26.34
C PRO A 44 -8.52 11.81 -25.23
N GLU A 45 -8.70 13.13 -25.23
CA GLU A 45 -8.13 14.01 -24.20
C GLU A 45 -8.76 13.79 -22.81
N GLN A 46 -10.03 13.39 -22.77
CA GLN A 46 -10.71 13.03 -21.52
C GLN A 46 -10.21 11.68 -21.00
N LEU A 47 -9.95 10.72 -21.88
CA LEU A 47 -9.33 9.44 -21.53
C LEU A 47 -7.90 9.64 -20.98
N ASP A 48 -7.10 10.50 -21.61
CA ASP A 48 -5.76 10.83 -21.14
C ASP A 48 -5.78 11.46 -19.74
N ARG A 49 -6.72 12.39 -19.50
CA ARG A 49 -6.91 12.98 -18.16
C ARG A 49 -7.35 11.94 -17.14
N LEU A 50 -8.26 11.05 -17.51
CA LEU A 50 -8.70 9.97 -16.62
C LEU A 50 -7.53 9.05 -16.25
N MET A 51 -6.72 8.65 -17.22
CA MET A 51 -5.50 7.86 -16.96
C MET A 51 -4.57 8.57 -15.99
N ALA A 52 -4.31 9.87 -16.18
CA ALA A 52 -3.46 10.65 -15.28
C ALA A 52 -4.02 10.72 -13.84
N ILE A 53 -5.34 10.83 -13.69
CA ILE A 53 -6.01 10.82 -12.37
C ILE A 53 -5.84 9.45 -11.70
N LEU A 54 -6.05 8.36 -12.44
CA LEU A 54 -5.91 7.00 -11.90
C LEU A 54 -4.46 6.70 -11.50
N GLU A 55 -3.48 7.14 -12.30
CA GLU A 55 -2.04 7.00 -11.99
C GLU A 55 -1.64 7.77 -10.72
N ALA A 56 -2.15 8.99 -10.55
CA ALA A 56 -1.95 9.76 -9.32
C ALA A 56 -2.56 9.06 -8.10
N ASN A 57 -3.79 8.54 -8.24
CA ASN A 57 -4.46 7.80 -7.16
C ASN A 57 -3.66 6.57 -6.71
N ILE A 58 -3.12 5.79 -7.65
CA ILE A 58 -2.29 4.62 -7.34
C ILE A 58 -1.00 5.03 -6.61
N SER A 59 -0.37 6.12 -7.06
CA SER A 59 0.87 6.63 -6.47
C SER A 59 0.66 7.10 -5.02
N ASP A 60 -0.42 7.84 -4.77
CA ASP A 60 -0.79 8.30 -3.43
C ASP A 60 -1.13 7.15 -2.49
N THR A 61 -1.80 6.11 -3.00
CA THR A 61 -2.12 4.91 -2.21
C THR A 61 -0.86 4.17 -1.80
N SER A 62 0.09 4.04 -2.73
CA SER A 62 1.37 3.37 -2.46
C SER A 62 2.17 4.10 -1.38
N ALA A 63 2.22 5.44 -1.44
CA ALA A 63 2.87 6.28 -0.44
C ALA A 63 2.20 6.16 0.94
N LYS A 64 0.85 6.09 1.00
CA LYS A 64 0.12 5.88 2.26
C LYS A 64 0.41 4.51 2.86
N GLN A 65 0.39 3.45 2.07
CA GLN A 65 0.67 2.09 2.54
C GLN A 65 2.11 1.96 3.06
N GLU A 66 3.07 2.60 2.41
CA GLU A 66 4.47 2.64 2.86
C GLU A 66 4.60 3.37 4.22
N ALA A 67 3.92 4.50 4.38
CA ALA A 67 3.91 5.25 5.64
C ALA A 67 3.25 4.46 6.79
N GLU A 68 2.14 3.77 6.51
CA GLU A 68 1.47 2.91 7.49
C GLU A 68 2.36 1.73 7.92
N LEU A 69 3.02 1.09 6.96
CA LEU A 69 3.96 0.01 7.24
C LEU A 69 5.14 0.50 8.10
N HIS A 70 5.71 1.66 7.77
CA HIS A 70 6.81 2.25 8.54
C HIS A 70 6.41 2.48 10.00
N ASN A 71 5.24 3.07 10.23
CA ASN A 71 4.72 3.30 11.58
C ASN A 71 4.44 1.99 12.31
N ALA A 72 3.90 0.98 11.63
CA ALA A 72 3.66 -0.34 12.22
C ALA A 72 4.96 -1.01 12.67
N VAL A 73 6.03 -0.93 11.85
CA VAL A 73 7.35 -1.48 12.18
C VAL A 73 7.97 -0.75 13.36
N GLN A 74 7.93 0.59 13.39
CA GLN A 74 8.44 1.38 14.52
C GLN A 74 7.71 1.05 15.83
N ASN A 75 6.39 0.95 15.79
CA ASN A 75 5.59 0.59 16.96
C ASN A 75 5.91 -0.83 17.44
N ALA A 76 6.06 -1.80 16.52
CA ALA A 76 6.43 -3.16 16.88
C ALA A 76 7.82 -3.23 17.53
N GLN A 77 8.79 -2.46 17.03
CA GLN A 77 10.12 -2.34 17.62
C GLN A 77 10.07 -1.75 19.03
N ALA A 78 9.34 -0.64 19.22
CA ALA A 78 9.20 0.00 20.53
C ALA A 78 8.56 -0.94 21.56
N VAL A 79 7.52 -1.68 21.16
CA VAL A 79 6.88 -2.69 22.02
C VAL A 79 7.85 -3.81 22.38
N TYR A 80 8.61 -4.32 21.40
CA TYR A 80 9.59 -5.37 21.64
C TYR A 80 10.70 -4.91 22.60
N GLU A 81 11.26 -3.72 22.40
CA GLU A 81 12.30 -3.17 23.27
C GLU A 81 11.80 -2.96 24.70
N SER A 82 10.58 -2.43 24.87
CA SER A 82 9.96 -2.28 26.17
C SER A 82 9.76 -3.63 26.88
N GLN A 83 9.26 -4.64 26.16
CA GLN A 83 9.10 -5.99 26.72
C GLN A 83 10.44 -6.61 27.07
N ARG A 84 11.48 -6.38 26.26
CA ARG A 84 12.83 -6.86 26.54
C ARG A 84 13.41 -6.25 27.81
N GLN A 85 13.27 -4.94 28.00
CA GLN A 85 13.70 -4.27 29.23
C GLN A 85 12.99 -4.81 30.47
N VAL A 86 11.66 -4.98 30.40
CA VAL A 86 10.89 -5.55 31.51
C VAL A 86 11.35 -6.98 31.83
N ALA A 87 11.63 -7.79 30.80
CA ALA A 87 12.15 -9.14 30.99
C ALA A 87 13.56 -9.15 31.58
N GLU A 88 14.44 -8.24 31.14
CA GLU A 88 15.79 -8.07 31.68
C GLU A 88 15.75 -7.63 33.15
N GLU A 89 14.93 -6.63 33.51
CA GLU A 89 14.75 -6.19 34.89
C GLU A 89 14.24 -7.31 35.78
N LYS A 90 13.25 -8.08 35.29
CA LYS A 90 12.71 -9.22 36.02
C LYS A 90 13.76 -10.31 36.23
N ALA A 91 14.54 -10.65 35.20
CA ALA A 91 15.60 -11.65 35.31
C ALA A 91 16.70 -11.22 36.28
N MET A 92 17.08 -9.95 36.29
CA MET A 92 18.05 -9.41 37.24
C MET A 92 17.53 -9.46 38.68
N ALA A 93 16.27 -9.10 38.91
CA ALA A 93 15.65 -9.21 40.23
C ALA A 93 15.60 -10.65 40.75
N GLU A 94 15.29 -11.62 39.87
CA GLU A 94 15.31 -13.05 40.20
C GLU A 94 16.74 -13.54 40.54
N LEU A 95 17.77 -13.04 39.84
CA LEU A 95 19.17 -13.36 40.15
C LEU A 95 19.61 -12.79 41.51
N ASP A 96 19.25 -11.55 41.83
CA ASP A 96 19.55 -10.91 43.12
C ASP A 96 18.89 -11.65 44.29
N GLU A 97 17.66 -12.14 44.09
CA GLU A 97 16.94 -12.93 45.08
C GLU A 97 17.65 -14.27 45.36
N ILE A 98 18.09 -14.96 44.30
CA ILE A 98 18.88 -16.19 44.41
C ILE A 98 20.21 -15.94 45.13
N GLU A 99 20.92 -14.86 44.80
CA GLU A 99 22.20 -14.52 45.44
C GLU A 99 22.03 -14.22 46.93
N THR A 100 20.93 -13.55 47.30
CA THR A 100 20.59 -13.25 48.70
C THR A 100 20.32 -14.53 49.50
N ILE A 101 19.59 -15.47 48.91
CA ILE A 101 19.32 -16.79 49.52
C ILE A 101 20.63 -17.58 49.72
N LEU A 102 21.53 -17.57 48.73
CA LEU A 102 22.83 -18.25 48.82
C LEU A 102 23.79 -17.63 49.84
N LYS A 103 23.69 -16.33 50.13
CA LYS A 103 24.51 -15.64 51.13
C LYS A 103 23.97 -15.76 52.56
N ALA A 104 22.68 -16.08 52.72
CA ALA A 104 22.02 -16.18 54.02
C ALA A 104 21.96 -17.61 54.60
N GLY A 105 22.26 -18.63 53.79
CA GLY A 105 22.42 -20.04 54.21
C GLY A 105 23.87 -20.43 54.42
#